data_AF-A0A1Y1T2W9-F1
#
_entry.id   AF-A0A1Y1T2W9-F1
#
_cell.length_a   1.000
_cell.length_b   1.000
_cell.length_c   1.000
_cell.angle_alpha   90.00
_cell.angle_beta   90.00
_cell.angle_gamma   90.00
#
_symmetry.space_group_name_H-M   'P 1'
#
loop_
_entity.id
_entity.type
_entity.pdbx_description
1 polymer ?
#
loop_
_entity_poly.entity_id
_entity_poly.type
_entity_poly.pdbx_seq_one_letter_code
_entity_poly.pdbx_strand_id
1 'polypeptide(L)'
;MSVEINYIKHLNAVFEHFSKDNRLNPTHISLYVALFQLWNSNFFRQEFYINREEVMEYAKIGSKSTYHKCLKELSHWNYILYIPSHNPFKGSRIKMFDFGTSTGQVVNQSSTNNRTSNGQAVVSINKHIQTMQNTKNNNKHGDFKNSNFQSANGYKQKLSVPYQDNLKTSTDKNYDDPL
;
A
#
# COMPACT_ATOMS: atom_id res chain seq x y z
N MET A 1 8.16 24.95 -5.52
CA MET A 1 8.02 24.22 -6.79
C MET A 1 7.27 22.93 -6.49
N SER A 2 6.08 22.76 -7.05
CA SER A 2 5.37 21.48 -6.96
C SER A 2 6.10 20.50 -7.86
N VAL A 3 6.68 19.44 -7.27
CA VAL A 3 7.24 18.34 -8.05
C VAL A 3 6.03 17.59 -8.61
N GLU A 4 5.89 17.60 -9.93
CA GLU A 4 4.82 16.90 -10.62
C GLU A 4 5.13 15.40 -10.60
N ILE A 5 4.29 14.61 -9.93
CA ILE A 5 4.43 13.15 -9.91
C ILE A 5 4.07 12.59 -11.28
N ASN A 6 5.02 11.93 -11.93
CA ASN A 6 4.73 11.18 -13.12
C ASN A 6 4.21 9.78 -12.74
N TYR A 7 2.91 9.56 -12.89
CA TYR A 7 2.21 8.32 -12.53
C TYR A 7 2.89 7.06 -13.09
N ILE A 8 3.22 7.06 -14.38
CA ILE A 8 3.78 5.88 -15.08
C ILE A 8 5.21 5.61 -14.60
N LYS A 9 6.06 6.65 -14.52
CA LYS A 9 7.44 6.50 -14.04
C LYS A 9 7.48 6.03 -12.60
N HIS A 10 6.63 6.59 -11.73
CA HIS A 10 6.51 6.17 -10.34
C HIS A 10 6.11 4.70 -10.20
N LEU A 11 5.09 4.25 -10.94
CA LEU A 11 4.67 2.84 -10.92
C LEU A 11 5.76 1.90 -11.43
N ASN A 12 6.41 2.23 -12.55
CA ASN A 12 7.49 1.41 -13.08
C ASN A 12 8.64 1.30 -12.08
N ALA A 13 9.03 2.41 -11.47
CA ALA A 13 10.09 2.44 -10.47
C ALA A 13 9.72 1.64 -9.22
N VAL A 14 8.52 1.83 -8.65
CA VAL A 14 8.14 1.10 -7.44
C VAL A 14 7.99 -0.40 -7.69
N PHE A 15 7.50 -0.82 -8.87
CA PHE A 15 7.44 -2.24 -9.22
C PHE A 15 8.83 -2.87 -9.37
N GLU A 16 9.81 -2.12 -9.86
CA GLU A 16 11.21 -2.54 -9.83
C GLU A 16 11.75 -2.66 -8.40
N HIS A 17 11.35 -1.77 -7.48
CA HIS A 17 11.72 -1.90 -6.06
C HIS A 17 11.05 -3.12 -5.43
N PHE A 18 9.77 -3.39 -5.75
CA PHE A 18 9.04 -4.54 -5.25
C PHE A 18 9.67 -5.87 -5.68
N SER A 19 10.14 -5.98 -6.93
CA SER A 19 10.75 -7.21 -7.42
C SER A 19 12.10 -7.53 -6.77
N LYS A 20 12.76 -6.52 -6.19
CA LYS A 20 14.06 -6.66 -5.50
C LYS A 20 13.92 -6.81 -3.99
N ASP A 21 12.80 -6.39 -3.40
CA ASP A 21 12.58 -6.43 -1.95
C ASP A 21 11.83 -7.69 -1.50
N ASN A 22 12.59 -8.70 -1.09
CA ASN A 22 12.07 -9.98 -0.61
C ASN A 22 11.29 -9.90 0.71
N ARG A 23 11.28 -8.75 1.40
CA ARG A 23 10.52 -8.56 2.65
C ARG A 23 9.03 -8.32 2.38
N LEU A 24 8.69 -7.87 1.17
CA LEU A 24 7.31 -7.61 0.77
C LEU A 24 6.56 -8.93 0.58
N ASN A 25 5.27 -8.88 0.85
CA ASN A 25 4.32 -9.95 0.57
C ASN A 25 3.20 -9.39 -0.31
N PRO A 26 2.32 -10.23 -0.88
CA PRO A 26 1.23 -9.74 -1.73
C PRO A 26 0.33 -8.71 -1.04
N THR A 27 0.14 -8.81 0.28
CA THR A 27 -0.66 -7.86 1.05
C THR A 27 0.01 -6.48 1.15
N HIS A 28 1.34 -6.41 1.28
CA HIS A 28 2.09 -5.16 1.20
C HIS A 28 1.90 -4.46 -0.14
N ILE A 29 2.03 -5.22 -1.23
CA ILE A 29 1.89 -4.70 -2.59
C ILE A 29 0.46 -4.18 -2.80
N SER A 30 -0.55 -4.97 -2.42
CA SER A 30 -1.96 -4.58 -2.52
C SER A 30 -2.26 -3.31 -1.71
N LEU A 31 -1.75 -3.22 -0.48
CA LEU A 31 -1.92 -2.04 0.38
C LEU A 31 -1.25 -0.81 -0.21
N TYR A 32 -0.03 -0.94 -0.73
CA TYR A 32 0.66 0.18 -1.36
C TYR A 32 -0.10 0.70 -2.59
N VAL A 33 -0.57 -0.20 -3.47
CA VAL A 33 -1.32 0.18 -4.67
C VAL A 33 -2.63 0.88 -4.29
N ALA A 34 -3.34 0.41 -3.27
CA ALA A 34 -4.52 1.08 -2.74
C ALA A 34 -4.20 2.51 -2.25
N LEU A 35 -3.14 2.68 -1.46
CA LEU A 35 -2.69 3.99 -0.99
C LEU A 35 -2.27 4.90 -2.16
N PHE A 36 -1.62 4.35 -3.18
CA PHE A 36 -1.22 5.09 -4.37
C PHE A 36 -2.44 5.58 -5.18
N GLN A 37 -3.47 4.75 -5.33
CA GLN A 37 -4.72 5.16 -5.96
C GLN A 37 -5.39 6.32 -5.20
N LEU A 38 -5.44 6.24 -3.86
CA LEU A 38 -5.95 7.32 -3.03
C LEU A 38 -5.10 8.59 -3.14
N TRP A 39 -3.78 8.46 -3.23
CA TRP A 39 -2.87 9.59 -3.42
C TRP A 39 -3.11 10.30 -4.76
N ASN A 40 -3.31 9.54 -5.84
CA ASN A 40 -3.69 10.05 -7.16
C ASN A 40 -5.04 10.79 -7.11
N SER A 41 -6.06 10.21 -6.45
CA SER A 41 -7.35 10.87 -6.24
C SER A 41 -7.26 12.15 -5.39
N ASN A 42 -6.20 12.29 -4.60
CA ASN A 42 -5.87 13.48 -3.82
C ASN A 42 -4.87 14.41 -4.54
N PHE A 43 -4.74 14.31 -5.86
CA PHE A 43 -3.86 15.16 -6.69
C PHE A 43 -2.40 15.18 -6.23
N PHE A 44 -1.90 14.03 -5.74
CA PHE A 44 -0.52 13.87 -5.27
C PHE A 44 -0.10 14.88 -4.18
N ARG A 45 -1.03 15.25 -3.29
CA ARG A 45 -0.71 16.10 -2.14
C ARG A 45 0.44 15.52 -1.31
N GLN A 46 1.24 16.39 -0.71
CA GLN A 46 2.37 16.00 0.14
C GLN A 46 1.96 15.04 1.26
N GLU A 47 0.77 15.24 1.84
CA GLU A 47 0.12 14.38 2.81
C GLU A 47 -1.39 14.31 2.51
N PHE A 48 -2.01 13.17 2.79
CA PHE A 48 -3.46 12.99 2.68
C PHE A 48 -4.01 12.16 3.84
N TYR A 49 -5.28 12.38 4.17
CA TYR A 49 -5.99 11.61 5.19
C TYR A 49 -6.49 10.30 4.60
N ILE A 50 -6.45 9.24 5.40
CA ILE A 50 -7.02 7.95 5.04
C ILE A 50 -8.10 7.52 6.02
N ASN A 51 -9.17 6.93 5.49
CA ASN A 51 -10.11 6.13 6.27
C ASN A 51 -9.64 4.67 6.26
N ARG A 52 -9.64 4.01 7.43
CA ARG A 52 -9.14 2.63 7.55
C ARG A 52 -9.99 1.66 6.76
N GLU A 53 -11.32 1.75 6.90
CA GLU A 53 -12.28 0.86 6.26
C GLU A 53 -12.15 0.95 4.73
N GLU A 54 -12.06 2.18 4.20
CA GLU A 54 -11.82 2.43 2.78
C GLU A 54 -10.51 1.80 2.30
N VAL A 55 -9.38 2.07 2.97
CA VAL A 55 -8.09 1.49 2.55
C VAL A 55 -8.11 -0.04 2.59
N MET A 56 -8.75 -0.63 3.61
CA MET A 56 -8.90 -2.08 3.72
C MET A 56 -9.71 -2.67 2.56
N GLU A 57 -10.79 -2.00 2.14
CA GLU A 57 -11.63 -2.41 1.01
C GLU A 57 -10.89 -2.34 -0.33
N TYR A 58 -10.14 -1.26 -0.58
CA TYR A 58 -9.32 -1.08 -1.77
C TYR A 58 -8.18 -2.11 -1.82
N ALA A 59 -7.51 -2.33 -0.69
CA ALA A 59 -6.39 -3.28 -0.57
C ALA A 59 -6.82 -4.76 -0.49
N LYS A 60 -8.13 -5.04 -0.41
CA LYS A 60 -8.69 -6.39 -0.22
C LYS A 60 -8.16 -7.08 1.04
N ILE A 61 -8.05 -6.32 2.13
CA ILE A 61 -7.60 -6.81 3.44
C ILE A 61 -8.80 -6.94 4.38
N GLY A 62 -9.14 -8.16 4.78
CA GLY A 62 -10.23 -8.41 5.74
C GLY A 62 -9.83 -8.27 7.21
N SER A 63 -8.54 -8.33 7.53
CA SER A 63 -8.04 -8.34 8.91
C SER A 63 -7.41 -7.01 9.32
N LYS A 64 -7.90 -6.43 10.43
CA LYS A 64 -7.34 -5.21 11.03
C LYS A 64 -5.89 -5.39 11.47
N SER A 65 -5.55 -6.55 12.04
CA SER A 65 -4.18 -6.83 12.48
C SER A 65 -3.21 -6.89 11.29
N THR A 66 -3.62 -7.55 10.21
CA THR A 66 -2.86 -7.61 8.96
C THR A 66 -2.66 -6.22 8.36
N TYR A 67 -3.73 -5.42 8.30
CA TYR A 67 -3.66 -4.03 7.83
C TYR A 67 -2.64 -3.22 8.63
N HIS A 68 -2.74 -3.22 9.96
CA HIS A 68 -1.84 -2.43 10.80
C HIS A 68 -0.39 -2.91 10.74
N LYS A 69 -0.16 -4.23 10.66
CA LYS A 69 1.18 -4.80 10.48
C LYS A 69 1.78 -4.31 9.17
N CYS A 70 1.10 -4.55 8.04
CA CYS A 70 1.61 -4.19 6.72
C CYS A 70 1.80 -2.68 6.55
N LEU A 71 0.91 -1.86 7.13
CA LEU A 71 1.04 -0.40 7.07
C LEU A 71 2.29 0.09 7.82
N LYS A 72 2.56 -0.46 9.00
CA LYS A 72 3.77 -0.15 9.77
C LYS A 72 5.03 -0.63 9.08
N GLU A 73 5.01 -1.84 8.50
CA GLU A 73 6.13 -2.41 7.75
C GLU A 73 6.46 -1.57 6.50
N LEU A 74 5.44 -1.19 5.69
CA LEU A 74 5.63 -0.26 4.57
C LEU A 74 6.21 1.10 5.02
N SER A 75 5.76 1.61 6.16
CA SER A 75 6.31 2.85 6.71
C SER A 75 7.75 2.69 7.19
N HIS A 76 8.08 1.55 7.79
CA HIS A 76 9.43 1.25 8.27
C HIS A 76 10.42 1.06 7.12
N TRP A 77 9.96 0.54 5.97
CA TRP A 77 10.78 0.34 4.77
C TRP A 77 10.81 1.56 3.84
N ASN A 78 10.29 2.71 4.27
CA ASN A 78 10.27 3.95 3.51
C ASN A 78 9.56 3.86 2.15
N TYR A 79 8.51 3.03 2.04
CA TYR A 79 7.58 3.12 0.92
C TYR A 79 6.56 4.25 1.13
N ILE A 80 6.20 4.49 2.39
CA ILE A 80 5.28 5.54 2.84
C ILE A 80 5.78 6.12 4.17
N LEU A 81 5.19 7.23 4.60
CA LEU A 81 5.25 7.69 5.98
C LEU A 81 3.83 7.62 6.58
N TYR A 82 3.66 6.77 7.59
CA TYR A 82 2.42 6.64 8.33
C TYR A 82 2.39 7.57 9.56
N ILE A 83 1.39 8.45 9.61
CA ILE A 83 1.18 9.39 10.71
C ILE A 83 -0.14 9.03 11.40
N PRO A 84 -0.11 8.25 12.51
CA PRO A 84 -1.32 7.84 13.19
C PRO A 84 -2.05 9.05 13.81
N SER A 85 -3.36 8.94 13.90
CA SER A 85 -4.20 9.89 14.64
C SER A 85 -5.11 9.13 15.59
N HIS A 86 -5.22 9.63 16.82
CA HIS A 86 -6.16 9.12 17.83
C HIS A 86 -7.49 9.90 17.83
N ASN A 87 -7.63 10.92 16.97
CA ASN A 87 -8.82 11.74 16.91
C ASN A 87 -9.85 11.09 15.96
N PRO A 88 -11.06 10.73 16.41
CA PRO A 88 -12.08 10.09 15.56
C PRO A 88 -12.54 10.97 14.39
N PHE A 89 -12.39 12.30 14.49
CA PHE A 89 -12.74 13.26 13.45
C PHE A 89 -11.57 13.57 12.49
N LYS A 90 -10.34 13.16 12.81
CA LYS A 90 -9.16 13.34 11.97
C LYS A 90 -8.53 11.98 11.73
N GLY A 91 -8.76 11.40 10.54
CA GLY A 91 -8.16 10.12 10.15
C GLY A 91 -6.63 10.12 10.27
N SER A 92 -6.02 8.93 10.18
CA SER A 92 -4.56 8.88 10.05
C SER A 92 -4.12 9.54 8.74
N ARG A 93 -2.89 10.06 8.69
CA ARG A 93 -2.34 10.64 7.45
C ARG A 93 -1.26 9.75 6.87
N ILE A 94 -1.11 9.86 5.56
CA ILE A 94 -0.09 9.18 4.77
C ILE A 94 0.64 10.22 3.94
N LYS A 95 1.95 10.05 3.82
CA LYS A 95 2.78 10.65 2.78
C LYS A 95 3.41 9.54 1.96
N MET A 96 3.29 9.62 0.64
CA MET A 96 3.97 8.73 -0.30
C MET A 96 5.31 9.34 -0.69
N PHE A 97 6.31 8.50 -0.98
CA PHE A 97 7.58 8.96 -1.53
C PHE A 97 7.58 8.84 -3.06
N ASP A 98 8.22 9.78 -3.74
CA ASP A 98 8.34 9.76 -5.19
C ASP A 98 9.48 8.81 -5.61
N PHE A 99 9.14 7.76 -6.34
CA PHE A 99 10.11 6.82 -6.92
C PHE A 99 10.37 7.11 -8.42
N GLY A 100 9.59 7.98 -9.05
CA GLY A 100 9.61 8.26 -10.49
C GLY A 100 10.58 9.37 -10.91
N THR A 101 11.08 10.18 -9.97
CA THR A 101 12.06 11.23 -10.27
C THR A 101 13.47 10.68 -10.38
N SER A 102 13.87 10.31 -11.59
CA SER A 102 15.27 10.31 -12.00
C SER A 102 15.74 11.76 -12.14
N THR A 103 15.93 12.45 -11.02
CA THR A 103 16.70 13.69 -11.00
C THR A 103 17.79 13.46 -9.99
N GLY A 104 19.03 13.36 -10.47
CA GLY A 104 20.22 13.22 -9.63
C GLY A 104 20.32 14.43 -8.71
N GLN A 105 19.68 14.36 -7.55
CA GLN A 105 19.90 15.24 -6.42
C GLN A 105 19.69 14.43 -5.14
N VAL A 106 20.82 14.32 -4.44
CA VAL A 106 20.99 13.78 -3.09
C VAL A 106 20.10 14.55 -2.12
N VAL A 107 19.74 13.89 -1.01
CA VAL A 107 19.21 14.46 0.24
C VAL A 107 17.69 14.42 0.36
N ASN A 108 17.16 13.29 0.85
CA ASN A 108 16.43 13.22 2.12
C ASN A 108 16.01 11.77 2.40
N GLN A 109 16.99 10.90 2.67
CA GLN A 109 16.74 9.80 3.60
C GLN A 109 16.64 10.44 4.97
N SER A 110 15.42 10.68 5.43
CA SER A 110 15.16 10.93 6.85
C SER A 110 15.31 9.60 7.61
N SER A 111 16.53 9.10 7.66
CA SER A 111 17.01 8.31 8.79
C SER A 111 17.26 9.30 9.93
N THR A 112 16.51 9.16 11.03
CA THR A 112 16.83 9.85 12.28
C THR A 112 18.18 9.34 12.78
N ASN A 113 19.24 10.03 12.37
CA ASN A 113 20.58 9.81 12.87
C ASN A 113 20.74 10.60 14.16
N ASN A 114 20.72 9.91 15.29
CA ASN A 114 21.24 10.43 16.54
C ASN A 114 22.75 10.60 16.37
N ARG A 115 23.21 11.83 16.11
CA ARG A 115 24.63 12.18 15.97
C ARG A 115 25.15 12.71 17.31
N THR A 116 26.17 12.06 17.84
CA THR A 116 27.24 12.77 18.56
C THR A 116 28.52 12.59 17.74
N SER A 117 29.20 13.71 17.51
CA SER A 117 30.34 13.87 16.62
C SER A 117 31.62 13.26 17.19
N ASN A 118 32.53 12.82 16.32
CA ASN A 118 33.83 13.47 16.09
C ASN A 118 34.67 12.67 15.08
N GLY A 119 35.43 13.36 14.23
CA GLY A 119 36.63 12.80 13.58
C GLY A 119 36.63 12.70 12.05
N GLN A 120 37.03 13.82 11.41
CA GLN A 120 37.98 13.94 10.29
C GLN A 120 37.77 13.22 8.93
N ALA A 121 38.07 14.00 7.89
CA ALA A 121 37.89 13.77 6.46
C ALA A 121 38.96 12.89 5.79
N VAL A 122 38.59 12.06 4.80
CA VAL A 122 39.46 11.63 3.68
C VAL A 122 38.62 11.19 2.44
N VAL A 123 38.74 11.98 1.36
CA VAL A 123 38.83 11.66 -0.10
C VAL A 123 37.77 10.81 -0.83
N SER A 124 37.28 11.39 -1.94
CA SER A 124 36.44 10.80 -2.98
C SER A 124 37.18 9.77 -3.84
N ILE A 125 36.63 8.55 -3.97
CA ILE A 125 37.02 7.60 -5.02
C ILE A 125 35.83 7.41 -5.96
N ASN A 126 35.90 8.07 -7.13
CA ASN A 126 35.01 7.81 -8.25
C ASN A 126 35.27 6.40 -8.80
N LYS A 127 34.32 5.48 -8.66
CA LYS A 127 34.39 4.16 -9.28
C LYS A 127 33.51 4.14 -10.53
N HIS A 128 34.15 4.09 -11.69
CA HIS A 128 33.55 3.87 -13.00
C HIS A 128 32.80 2.52 -12.99
N ILE A 129 31.48 2.54 -13.21
CA ILE A 129 30.70 1.31 -13.45
C ILE A 129 30.35 1.27 -14.93
N GLN A 130 30.82 0.21 -15.59
CA GLN A 130 30.59 -0.09 -17.00
C GLN A 130 29.13 -0.49 -17.22
N THR A 131 28.52 0.07 -18.26
CA THR A 131 27.18 -0.25 -18.77
C THR A 131 27.09 -1.72 -19.21
N MET A 132 26.22 -2.49 -18.56
CA MET A 132 25.73 -3.75 -19.10
C MET A 132 24.44 -3.49 -19.87
N GLN A 133 24.51 -3.68 -21.19
CA GLN A 133 23.37 -3.69 -22.10
C GLN A 133 22.52 -4.93 -21.77
N ASN A 134 21.22 -4.75 -21.51
CA ASN A 134 20.31 -5.88 -21.37
C ASN A 134 19.46 -6.02 -22.63
N THR A 135 19.59 -7.19 -23.24
CA THR A 135 19.02 -7.60 -24.52
C THR A 135 17.50 -7.70 -24.45
N LYS A 136 16.85 -7.28 -25.54
CA LYS A 136 15.40 -7.36 -25.82
C LYS A 136 14.76 -8.66 -25.32
N ASN A 137 13.65 -8.55 -24.61
CA ASN A 137 12.64 -9.60 -24.56
C ASN A 137 11.26 -9.02 -24.89
N ASN A 138 10.83 -9.29 -26.12
CA ASN A 138 9.48 -9.01 -26.62
C ASN A 138 8.55 -10.12 -26.14
N ASN A 139 7.74 -9.87 -25.12
CA ASN A 139 6.59 -10.74 -24.82
C ASN A 139 5.29 -9.97 -24.94
N LYS A 140 4.67 -10.17 -26.11
CA LYS A 140 3.24 -10.12 -26.46
C LYS A 140 2.30 -9.67 -25.33
N HIS A 141 1.79 -8.45 -25.46
CA HIS A 141 0.64 -7.96 -24.71
C HIS A 141 -0.60 -8.72 -25.17
N GLY A 142 -1.12 -9.61 -24.33
CA GLY A 142 -2.47 -10.16 -24.48
C GLY A 142 -3.47 -9.12 -23.98
N ASP A 143 -4.38 -8.70 -24.84
CA ASP A 143 -5.41 -7.71 -24.53
C ASP A 143 -6.31 -8.17 -23.38
N PHE A 144 -6.14 -7.57 -22.21
CA PHE A 144 -7.11 -7.69 -21.13
C PHE A 144 -8.24 -6.71 -21.39
N LYS A 145 -9.42 -7.26 -21.68
CA LYS A 145 -10.66 -6.54 -21.93
C LYS A 145 -10.98 -5.60 -20.75
N ASN A 146 -11.15 -4.33 -21.09
CA ASN A 146 -11.59 -3.26 -20.22
C ASN A 146 -12.99 -3.57 -19.67
N SER A 147 -13.12 -3.82 -18.37
CA SER A 147 -14.44 -3.85 -17.73
C SER A 147 -14.73 -2.45 -17.17
N ASN A 148 -15.65 -1.76 -17.83
CA ASN A 148 -16.14 -0.45 -17.44
C ASN A 148 -16.68 -0.50 -16.00
N PHE A 149 -16.01 0.17 -15.07
CA PHE A 149 -16.56 0.45 -13.75
C PHE A 149 -17.43 1.72 -13.87
N GLN A 150 -18.73 1.53 -14.11
CA GLN A 150 -19.71 2.61 -14.01
C GLN A 150 -20.03 2.84 -12.53
N SER A 151 -19.62 4.00 -12.03
CA SER A 151 -20.03 4.50 -10.73
C SER A 151 -21.49 4.97 -10.82
N ALA A 152 -22.40 4.27 -10.12
CA ALA A 152 -23.80 4.68 -9.99
C ALA A 152 -24.11 4.96 -8.52
N ASN A 153 -24.22 6.25 -8.19
CA ASN A 153 -24.86 6.75 -6.99
C ASN A 153 -26.38 6.65 -7.12
N GLY A 154 -27.08 6.13 -6.11
CA GLY A 154 -28.47 6.48 -5.83
C GLY A 154 -29.45 5.35 -5.51
N TYR A 155 -29.84 5.28 -4.23
CA TYR A 155 -31.14 4.87 -3.68
C TYR A 155 -31.57 3.38 -3.64
N LYS A 156 -31.60 2.88 -2.40
CA LYS A 156 -32.52 1.90 -1.76
C LYS A 156 -33.09 0.78 -2.63
N GLN A 157 -32.71 -0.46 -2.30
CA GLN A 157 -33.67 -1.56 -2.21
C GLN A 157 -33.29 -2.56 -1.11
N LYS A 158 -34.30 -2.87 -0.29
CA LYS A 158 -34.30 -3.82 0.81
C LYS A 158 -34.38 -5.22 0.19
N LEU A 159 -33.34 -6.05 0.35
CA LEU A 159 -33.36 -7.46 -0.03
C LEU A 159 -33.12 -8.30 1.22
N SER A 160 -34.19 -8.91 1.71
CA SER A 160 -34.18 -10.01 2.66
C SER A 160 -33.52 -11.22 2.00
N VAL A 161 -32.35 -11.63 2.49
CA VAL A 161 -31.74 -12.91 2.12
C VAL A 161 -32.00 -13.89 3.27
N PRO A 162 -32.62 -15.07 3.02
CA PRO A 162 -32.78 -16.09 4.04
C PRO A 162 -31.42 -16.76 4.28
N TYR A 163 -30.98 -16.76 5.53
CA TYR A 163 -29.84 -17.56 5.98
C TYR A 163 -30.28 -19.04 5.98
N GLN A 164 -29.73 -19.88 5.10
CA GLN A 164 -29.84 -21.33 5.27
C GLN A 164 -28.68 -21.81 6.13
N ASP A 165 -28.95 -21.98 7.41
CA ASP A 165 -28.08 -22.68 8.36
C ASP A 165 -28.19 -24.19 8.10
N ASN A 166 -27.12 -24.82 7.63
CA ASN A 166 -27.03 -26.28 7.46
C ASN A 166 -26.49 -26.97 8.72
N LEU A 167 -27.04 -26.63 9.89
CA LEU A 167 -26.80 -27.36 11.13
C LEU A 167 -27.95 -28.35 11.37
N LYS A 168 -27.73 -29.63 11.03
CA LYS A 168 -28.58 -30.72 11.54
C LYS A 168 -28.25 -30.93 13.02
N THR A 169 -29.06 -30.39 13.91
CA THR A 169 -29.09 -30.84 15.32
C THR A 169 -30.30 -31.75 15.50
N SER A 170 -30.07 -33.04 15.73
CA SER A 170 -31.11 -33.96 16.17
C SER A 170 -31.57 -33.56 17.57
N THR A 171 -32.82 -33.15 17.70
CA THR A 171 -33.49 -33.04 19.00
C THR A 171 -33.96 -34.44 19.40
N ASP A 172 -33.22 -35.08 20.29
CA ASP A 172 -33.78 -36.03 21.26
C ASP A 172 -32.80 -36.15 22.43
N LYS A 173 -33.04 -35.33 23.45
CA LYS A 173 -32.55 -35.59 24.80
C LYS A 173 -33.78 -35.52 25.71
N ASN A 174 -34.23 -36.70 26.12
CA ASN A 174 -35.29 -36.89 27.10
C ASN A 174 -34.73 -36.52 28.49
N TYR A 175 -35.44 -35.67 29.23
CA TYR A 175 -35.03 -35.08 30.52
C TYR A 175 -35.84 -35.64 31.70
N ASP A 176 -36.30 -36.89 31.62
CA ASP A 176 -37.17 -37.49 32.64
C ASP A 176 -36.46 -38.38 33.70
N ASP A 177 -35.14 -38.34 33.85
CA ASP A 177 -34.48 -39.04 34.98
C ASP A 177 -34.33 -38.12 36.22
N PRO A 178 -34.79 -38.54 37.41
CA PRO A 178 -34.58 -37.79 38.65
C PRO A 178 -33.14 -37.93 39.15
N LEU A 179 -32.64 -36.84 39.74
CA LEU A 179 -31.30 -36.66 40.32
C LEU A 179 -30.89 -37.74 41.33
#